data_AF-A0A495IWJ0-F1
#
_entry.id   AF-A0A495IWJ0-F1
#
_cell.length_a   1.000
_cell.length_b   1.000
_cell.length_c   1.000
_cell.angle_alpha   90.00
_cell.angle_beta   90.00
_cell.angle_gamma   90.00
#
_symmetry.space_group_name_H-M   'P 1'
#
loop_
_entity.id
_entity.type
_entity.pdbx_description
1 polymer ?
#
loop_
_entity_poly.entity_id
_entity_poly.type
_entity_poly.pdbx_seq_one_letter_code
_entity_poly.pdbx_strand_id
1 'polypeptide(L)'
;MEDYKNKLGSLADKLKNESPKTPIQQVQPVSSEPPKEQEVQFNNWIPRSLVKQVKTYGVEHDMSSKDITIHALREFLASNDKANETGDT
;
A
#
# COMPACT_ATOMS: atom_id res chain seq x y z
N MET A 1 37.04 -54.77 -2.70
CA MET A 1 36.56 -54.13 -1.45
C MET A 1 37.26 -52.78 -1.17
N GLU A 2 38.42 -52.51 -1.78
CA GLU A 2 39.20 -51.28 -1.62
C GLU A 2 38.53 -50.05 -2.25
N ASP A 3 37.82 -50.22 -3.38
CA ASP A 3 37.12 -49.12 -4.07
C ASP A 3 36.02 -48.45 -3.24
N TYR A 4 35.39 -49.21 -2.34
CA TYR A 4 34.31 -48.70 -1.50
C TYR A 4 34.84 -47.81 -0.39
N LYS A 5 35.96 -48.19 0.25
CA LYS A 5 36.64 -47.37 1.26
C LYS A 5 37.18 -46.07 0.64
N ASN A 6 37.70 -46.14 -0.58
CA ASN A 6 38.20 -44.96 -1.30
C ASN A 6 37.08 -43.96 -1.64
N LYS A 7 35.89 -44.45 -2.01
CA LYS A 7 34.70 -43.59 -2.25
C LYS A 7 34.18 -42.94 -0.97
N LEU A 8 34.21 -43.66 0.16
CA LEU A 8 33.81 -43.12 1.47
C LEU A 8 34.76 -42.03 1.98
N GLY A 9 36.08 -42.21 1.84
CA GLY A 9 37.07 -41.19 2.18
C GLY A 9 36.90 -39.92 1.34
N SER A 10 36.75 -40.08 0.02
CA SER A 10 36.48 -38.99 -0.93
C SER A 10 35.22 -38.18 -0.59
N LEU A 11 34.15 -38.82 -0.12
CA LEU A 11 32.92 -38.14 0.30
C LEU A 11 33.10 -37.39 1.62
N ALA A 12 33.81 -37.96 2.59
CA ALA A 12 34.09 -37.31 3.87
C ALA A 12 34.97 -36.06 3.68
N ASP A 13 35.96 -36.13 2.79
CA ASP A 13 36.83 -35.00 2.45
C ASP A 13 36.07 -33.87 1.74
N LYS A 14 35.11 -34.21 0.86
CA LYS A 14 34.24 -33.20 0.22
C LYS A 14 33.32 -32.53 1.22
N LEU A 15 32.72 -33.29 2.15
CA LEU A 15 31.81 -32.74 3.17
C LEU A 15 32.51 -31.77 4.13
N LYS A 16 33.79 -32.02 4.41
CA LYS A 16 34.59 -31.23 5.35
C LYS A 16 35.15 -29.95 4.71
N ASN A 17 35.46 -30.00 3.41
CA ASN A 17 36.14 -28.90 2.71
C ASN A 17 35.20 -28.02 1.88
N GLU A 18 34.03 -28.52 1.47
CA GLU A 18 33.05 -27.73 0.72
C GLU A 18 32.05 -27.07 1.69
N SER A 19 32.13 -25.74 1.80
CA SER A 19 31.09 -24.98 2.48
C SER A 19 29.76 -25.15 1.74
N PRO A 20 28.64 -25.43 2.42
CA PRO A 20 27.35 -25.57 1.78
C PRO A 20 26.99 -24.28 1.04
N LYS A 21 27.00 -24.33 -0.30
CA LYS A 21 26.48 -23.24 -1.13
C LYS A 21 24.95 -23.28 -1.06
N THR A 22 24.39 -22.70 0.00
CA THR A 22 22.95 -22.47 0.06
C THR A 22 22.57 -21.48 -1.04
N PRO A 23 21.63 -21.81 -1.94
CA PRO A 23 21.12 -20.85 -2.91
C PRO A 23 20.52 -19.68 -2.14
N ILE A 24 21.22 -18.55 -2.12
CA ILE A 24 20.75 -17.36 -1.41
C ILE A 24 19.59 -16.81 -2.24
N GLN A 25 18.37 -16.94 -1.73
CA GLN A 25 17.19 -16.45 -2.41
C GLN A 25 17.19 -14.92 -2.35
N GLN A 26 17.49 -14.28 -3.49
CA GLN A 26 17.39 -12.83 -3.63
C GLN A 26 15.92 -12.46 -3.76
N VAL A 27 15.33 -11.91 -2.69
CA VAL A 27 13.96 -11.38 -2.70
C VAL A 27 13.99 -9.94 -3.20
N GLN A 28 13.26 -9.67 -4.28
CA GLN A 28 13.00 -8.29 -4.73
C GLN A 28 11.67 -7.82 -4.14
N PRO A 29 11.58 -6.56 -3.65
CA PRO A 29 10.32 -6.01 -3.18
C PRO A 29 9.34 -5.90 -4.34
N VAL A 30 8.15 -6.49 -4.17
CA VAL A 30 7.00 -6.19 -5.03
C VAL A 30 6.37 -4.90 -4.51
N SER A 31 6.73 -3.76 -5.08
CA SER A 31 5.97 -2.53 -4.88
C SER A 31 5.69 -1.87 -6.21
N SER A 32 4.49 -2.10 -6.71
CA SER A 32 3.86 -1.30 -7.74
C SER A 32 2.57 -0.74 -7.15
N GLU A 33 2.67 0.09 -6.11
CA GLU A 33 1.56 0.99 -5.82
C GLU A 33 1.35 1.89 -7.06
N PRO A 34 0.11 2.05 -7.54
CA PRO A 34 -0.17 2.96 -8.64
C PRO A 34 0.30 4.38 -8.28
N PRO A 35 0.66 5.22 -9.27
CA PRO A 35 1.07 6.59 -9.01
C PRO A 35 -0.06 7.29 -8.25
N LYS A 36 0.20 7.63 -6.98
CA LYS A 36 -0.73 8.45 -6.20
C LYS A 36 -0.81 9.80 -6.87
N GLU A 37 -2.02 10.31 -7.10
CA GLU A 37 -2.21 11.68 -7.56
C GLU A 37 -1.46 12.63 -6.64
N GLN A 38 -0.91 13.71 -7.20
CA GLN A 38 -0.14 14.66 -6.41
C GLN A 38 -1.08 15.39 -5.44
N GLU A 39 -1.01 15.00 -4.16
CA GLU A 39 -1.84 15.59 -3.12
C GLU A 39 -1.28 16.94 -2.68
N VAL A 40 -2.17 17.90 -2.47
CA VAL A 40 -1.84 19.23 -1.95
C VAL A 40 -2.53 19.44 -0.62
N GLN A 41 -1.87 20.14 0.31
CA GLN A 41 -2.46 20.49 1.60
C GLN A 41 -3.60 21.50 1.41
N PHE A 42 -4.79 21.16 1.91
CA PHE A 42 -5.94 22.05 1.94
C PHE A 42 -6.22 22.50 3.38
N ASN A 43 -5.97 23.77 3.68
CA ASN A 43 -6.19 24.35 5.00
C ASN A 43 -7.46 25.22 4.98
N ASN A 44 -8.41 24.93 5.87
CA ASN A 44 -9.63 25.71 6.02
C ASN A 44 -10.01 25.85 7.51
N TRP A 45 -10.69 26.95 7.86
CA TRP A 45 -11.31 27.16 9.14
C TRP A 45 -12.72 26.61 9.11
N ILE A 46 -13.00 25.62 9.96
CA ILE A 46 -14.33 25.00 10.06
C ILE A 46 -14.84 24.99 11.51
N PRO A 47 -16.17 25.03 11.74
CA PRO A 47 -16.73 24.96 13.07
C PRO A 47 -16.30 23.70 13.82
N ARG A 48 -15.99 23.84 15.12
CA ARG A 48 -15.59 22.70 15.97
C ARG A 48 -16.65 21.60 16.06
N SER A 49 -17.92 21.97 15.96
CA SER A 49 -19.04 21.03 15.89
C SER A 49 -18.95 20.13 14.67
N LEU A 50 -18.65 20.70 13.51
CA LEU A 50 -18.56 19.98 12.25
C LEU A 50 -17.39 18.99 12.26
N VAL A 51 -16.23 19.38 12.82
CA VAL A 51 -15.09 18.46 12.99
C VAL A 51 -15.47 17.23 13.81
N LYS A 52 -16.26 17.40 14.88
CA LYS A 52 -16.72 16.28 15.69
C LYS A 52 -17.63 15.35 14.89
N GLN A 53 -18.58 15.91 14.14
CA GLN A 53 -19.50 15.13 13.30
C GLN A 53 -18.75 14.32 12.24
N VAL A 54 -17.80 14.93 11.53
CA VAL A 54 -16.98 14.24 10.51
C VAL A 54 -16.19 13.09 11.14
N LYS A 55 -15.62 13.29 12.33
CA LYS A 55 -14.89 12.24 13.04
C LYS A 55 -15.80 11.10 13.50
N THR A 56 -16.96 11.42 14.07
CA THR A 56 -17.95 10.41 14.48
C THR A 56 -18.40 9.58 13.28
N TYR A 57 -18.74 10.24 12.17
CA TYR A 57 -19.13 9.57 10.93
C TYR A 57 -18.02 8.66 10.40
N GLY A 58 -16.76 9.13 10.42
CA GLY A 58 -15.61 8.31 9.99
C GLY A 58 -15.39 7.07 10.85
N VAL A 59 -15.65 7.14 12.15
CA VAL A 59 -15.60 5.95 13.04
C VAL A 59 -16.71 4.97 12.72
N GLU A 60 -17.92 5.46 12.44
CA GLU A 60 -19.09 4.62 12.14
C GLU A 60 -18.96 3.88 10.80
N HIS A 61 -18.33 4.50 9.80
CA HIS A 61 -18.27 3.98 8.43
C HIS A 61 -16.87 3.47 8.03
N ASP A 62 -15.92 3.40 8.97
CA ASP A 62 -14.53 3.02 8.74
C ASP A 62 -13.86 3.85 7.61
N MET A 63 -14.10 5.16 7.62
CA MET A 63 -13.60 6.11 6.62
C MET A 63 -12.64 7.12 7.23
N SER A 64 -11.58 7.46 6.49
CA SER A 64 -10.70 8.54 6.91
C SER A 64 -11.37 9.91 6.76
N SER A 65 -11.02 10.87 7.62
CA SER A 65 -11.52 12.24 7.51
C SER A 65 -11.18 12.90 6.17
N LYS A 66 -10.05 12.50 5.58
CA LYS A 66 -9.61 12.96 4.27
C LYS A 66 -10.55 12.47 3.17
N ASP A 67 -10.88 11.18 3.18
CA ASP A 67 -11.77 10.58 2.17
C ASP A 67 -13.15 11.22 2.25
N ILE A 68 -13.70 11.37 3.46
CA ILE A 68 -14.99 12.05 3.68
C ILE A 68 -14.95 13.47 3.09
N THR A 69 -13.86 14.21 3.32
CA THR A 69 -13.72 15.57 2.79
C THR A 69 -13.64 15.59 1.27
N ILE A 70 -12.89 14.67 0.66
CA ILE A 70 -12.78 14.55 -0.80
C ILE A 70 -14.14 14.19 -1.41
N HIS A 71 -14.87 13.23 -0.81
CA HIS A 71 -16.20 12.84 -1.27
C HIS A 71 -17.18 14.01 -1.24
N ALA A 72 -17.25 14.72 -0.12
CA ALA A 72 -18.14 15.88 0.03
C ALA A 72 -17.81 17.00 -0.97
N LEU A 73 -16.52 17.28 -1.21
CA LEU A 73 -16.10 18.30 -2.18
C LEU A 73 -16.43 17.89 -3.62
N ARG A 74 -16.20 16.62 -3.99
CA ARG A 74 -16.55 16.10 -5.33
C ARG A 74 -18.05 16.14 -5.56
N GLU A 75 -18.83 15.72 -4.58
CA GLU A 75 -20.29 15.74 -4.65
C GLU A 75 -20.81 17.17 -4.78
N PHE A 76 -20.31 18.11 -3.96
CA PHE A 76 -20.69 19.52 -4.05
C PHE A 76 -20.41 20.13 -5.43
N LEU A 77 -19.24 19.85 -6.02
CA LEU A 77 -18.91 20.33 -7.37
C LEU A 77 -19.82 19.71 -8.43
N ALA A 78 -20.01 18.38 -8.39
CA ALA A 78 -20.87 17.68 -9.34
C ALA A 78 -22.34 18.12 -9.27
N SER A 79 -22.87 18.39 -8.07
CA SER A 79 -24.24 18.90 -7.91
C SER A 79 -24.41 20.30 -8.49
N ASN A 80 -23.40 21.16 -8.37
CA ASN A 80 -23.45 22.52 -8.90
C ASN A 80 -23.29 22.58 -10.42
N ASP A 81 -22.50 21.68 -11.01
CA ASP A 81 -22.38 21.61 -12.47
C ASP A 81 -23.74 21.25 -13.11
N LYS A 82 -24.51 20.35 -12.51
CA LYS A 82 -25.86 20.00 -13.00
C LYS A 82 -26.89 21.12 -12.85
N ALA A 83 -26.75 21.96 -11.82
CA ALA A 83 -27.63 23.10 -11.61
C ALA A 83 -27.41 24.21 -12.65
N ASN A 84 -26.19 24.38 -13.14
CA ASN A 84 -25.86 25.39 -14.16
C ASN A 84 -26.29 24.99 -15.57
N GLU A 85 -26.43 23.70 -15.88
CA GLU A 85 -26.91 23.22 -17.19
C GLU A 85 -28.43 23.34 -17.39
N THR A 86 -29.21 23.52 -16.31
CA THR A 86 -30.68 23.56 -16.36
C THR A 86 -31.25 25.00 -16.37
N GLY A 87 -30.38 26.01 -16.39
CA GLY A 87 -30.75 27.43 -16.32
C GLY A 87 -30.84 28.20 -17.64
N ASP A 88 -30.45 27.57 -18.76
CA ASP A 88 -30.57 28.15 -20.12
C ASP A 88 -31.65 27.39 -20.90
N THR A 89 -32.92 27.69 -20.68
CA THR A 89 -34.01 27.49 -21.66
C THR A 89 -35.18 28.44 -21.41
#